data_AF-A0A424SVW8-F1
#
_entry.id   AF-A0A424SVW8-F1
#
_cell.length_a   1.000
_cell.length_b   1.000
_cell.length_c   1.000
_cell.angle_alpha   90.00
_cell.angle_beta   90.00
_cell.angle_gamma   90.00
#
_symmetry.space_group_name_H-M   'P 1'
#
loop_
_entity.id
_entity.type
_entity.pdbx_description
1 polymer ?
#
loop_
_entity_poly.entity_id
_entity_poly.type
_entity_poly.pdbx_seq_one_letter_code
_entity_poly.pdbx_strand_id
1 'polypeptide(L)'
;MATKYFENFPIIEYQGRKVRDISRRASFVRAVANNPYVYYPYTVKEGERAEDISLNYYGSVDYVWLVYMANNIIDPYYEWPMDTQTFNDYLVAKYTDQSGEIGEDVIDWTKNENIDENILYYIKTV
;
A
#
# COMPACT_ATOMS: atom_id res chain seq x y z
N MET A 1 -4.69 -2.86 -26.73
CA MET A 1 -3.33 -2.75 -26.20
C MET A 1 -3.43 -2.18 -24.80
N ALA A 2 -2.77 -2.78 -23.82
CA ALA A 2 -2.77 -2.25 -22.47
C ALA A 2 -1.89 -1.00 -22.42
N THR A 3 -2.39 0.07 -21.81
CA THR A 3 -1.68 1.35 -21.73
C THR A 3 -0.98 1.44 -20.38
N LYS A 4 0.34 1.65 -20.38
CA LYS A 4 1.08 1.84 -19.13
C LYS A 4 0.75 3.20 -18.55
N TYR A 5 0.58 3.27 -17.23
CA TYR A 5 0.14 4.50 -16.55
C TYR A 5 0.94 5.76 -16.95
N PHE A 6 2.28 5.68 -16.90
CA PHE A 6 3.17 6.81 -17.21
C PHE A 6 3.41 7.03 -18.70
N GLU A 7 2.84 6.21 -19.59
CA GLU A 7 3.13 6.29 -21.03
C GLU A 7 2.65 7.62 -21.63
N ASN A 8 1.50 8.09 -21.17
CA ASN A 8 0.86 9.32 -21.64
C ASN A 8 1.33 10.57 -20.90
N PHE A 9 2.27 10.43 -19.97
CA PHE A 9 2.77 11.56 -19.19
C PHE A 9 3.70 12.40 -20.07
N PRO A 10 3.59 13.74 -20.03
CA PRO A 10 4.42 14.59 -20.87
C PRO A 10 5.89 14.48 -20.46
N ILE A 11 6.75 14.64 -21.45
CA ILE A 11 8.20 14.72 -21.25
C ILE A 11 8.55 16.20 -21.03
N ILE A 12 9.15 16.51 -19.89
CA ILE A 12 9.62 17.84 -19.52
C ILE A 12 11.14 17.86 -19.47
N GLU A 13 11.73 19.05 -19.59
CA GLU A 13 13.15 19.25 -19.34
C GLU A 13 13.35 19.66 -17.88
N TYR A 14 14.08 18.85 -17.12
CA TYR A 14 14.43 19.10 -15.73
C TYR A 14 15.94 19.02 -15.57
N GLN A 15 16.56 20.14 -15.15
CA GLN A 15 18.02 20.24 -14.98
C GLN A 15 18.82 19.78 -16.22
N GLY A 16 18.37 20.14 -17.43
CA GLY A 16 19.02 19.79 -18.69
C GLY A 16 18.82 18.33 -19.14
N ARG A 17 17.93 17.57 -18.49
CA ARG A 17 17.56 16.20 -18.87
C ARG A 17 16.09 16.11 -19.23
N LYS A 18 15.77 15.37 -20.29
CA LYS A 18 14.40 15.02 -20.65
C LYS A 18 13.89 13.91 -19.73
N VAL A 19 12.89 14.19 -18.93
CA VAL A 19 12.29 13.26 -17.95
C VAL A 19 10.77 13.22 -18.12
N ARG A 20 10.13 12.10 -17.74
CA ARG A 20 8.66 12.06 -17.65
C ARG A 20 8.20 12.83 -16.42
N ASP A 21 7.19 13.67 -16.60
CA ASP A 21 6.64 14.51 -15.55
C ASP A 21 5.71 13.74 -14.61
N ILE A 22 6.26 13.20 -13.52
CA ILE A 22 5.50 12.50 -12.47
C ILE A 22 4.87 13.44 -11.42
N SER A 23 5.07 14.75 -11.52
CA SER A 23 4.54 15.71 -10.54
C SER A 23 3.03 15.91 -10.66
N ARG A 24 2.44 15.41 -11.75
CA ARG A 24 1.00 15.48 -12.02
C ARG A 24 0.25 14.43 -11.21
N ARG A 25 -0.64 14.91 -10.34
CA ARG A 25 -1.56 14.04 -9.60
C ARG A 25 -2.73 13.63 -10.49
N ALA A 26 -2.74 12.38 -10.95
CA ALA A 26 -3.96 11.78 -11.49
C ALA A 26 -4.84 11.27 -10.34
N SER A 27 -6.15 11.42 -10.48
CA SER A 27 -7.14 10.95 -9.51
C SER A 27 -8.40 10.60 -10.28
N PHE A 28 -9.18 9.65 -9.75
CA PHE A 28 -10.52 9.41 -10.27
C PHE A 28 -11.40 10.65 -10.10
N VAL A 29 -12.30 10.85 -11.07
CA VAL A 29 -13.35 11.85 -10.96
C VAL A 29 -14.24 11.46 -9.78
N ARG A 30 -14.57 12.42 -8.91
CA ARG A 30 -15.35 12.17 -7.68
C ARG A 30 -16.65 11.39 -7.92
N ALA A 31 -17.33 11.64 -9.04
CA ALA A 31 -18.55 10.94 -9.40
C ALA A 31 -18.35 9.42 -9.60
N VAL A 32 -17.20 9.01 -10.12
CA VAL A 32 -16.83 7.59 -10.27
C VAL A 32 -16.37 7.04 -8.92
N ALA A 33 -15.52 7.78 -8.21
CA ALA A 33 -14.96 7.34 -6.93
C ALA A 33 -16.02 7.11 -5.84
N ASN A 34 -17.13 7.86 -5.89
CA ASN A 34 -18.21 7.75 -4.90
C ASN A 34 -19.30 6.75 -5.30
N ASN A 35 -19.18 6.06 -6.43
CA ASN A 35 -20.19 5.13 -6.88
C ASN A 35 -19.88 3.70 -6.39
N PRO A 36 -20.62 3.15 -5.40
CA PRO A 36 -20.34 1.82 -4.88
C PRO A 36 -20.53 0.71 -5.92
N TYR A 37 -21.35 0.94 -6.96
CA TYR A 37 -21.63 -0.06 -7.99
C TYR A 37 -20.48 -0.29 -8.97
N VAL A 38 -19.47 0.59 -9.01
CA VAL A 38 -18.28 0.39 -9.87
C VAL A 38 -17.21 -0.46 -9.19
N TYR A 39 -17.33 -0.70 -7.89
CA TYR A 39 -16.37 -1.46 -7.12
C TYR A 39 -16.80 -2.92 -6.98
N TYR A 40 -15.84 -3.82 -7.13
CA TYR A 40 -16.01 -5.22 -6.79
C TYR A 40 -15.19 -5.53 -5.54
N PRO A 41 -15.82 -5.87 -4.41
CA PRO A 41 -15.08 -6.20 -3.19
C PRO A 41 -14.31 -7.51 -3.40
N TYR A 42 -13.04 -7.51 -3.03
CA TYR A 42 -12.16 -8.67 -3.13
C TYR A 42 -11.28 -8.77 -1.88
N THR A 43 -11.12 -9.98 -1.36
CA THR A 43 -10.23 -10.26 -0.23
C THR A 43 -8.89 -10.75 -0.77
N VAL A 44 -7.84 -9.96 -0.57
CA VAL A 44 -6.46 -10.29 -0.95
C VAL A 44 -6.01 -11.53 -0.21
N LYS A 45 -5.40 -12.48 -0.93
CA LYS A 45 -4.85 -13.70 -0.34
C LYS A 45 -3.40 -13.49 0.13
N GLU A 46 -2.94 -14.37 1.01
CA GLU A 46 -1.55 -14.41 1.47
C GLU A 46 -0.58 -14.37 0.27
N GLY A 47 0.35 -13.40 0.26
CA GLY A 47 1.37 -13.27 -0.77
C GLY A 47 0.88 -12.77 -2.14
N GLU A 48 -0.40 -12.43 -2.29
CA GLU A 48 -0.96 -11.92 -3.54
C GLU A 48 -0.56 -10.46 -3.76
N ARG A 49 -0.03 -10.16 -4.95
CA ARG A 49 0.37 -8.79 -5.32
C ARG A 49 -0.78 -8.09 -6.04
N ALA A 50 -0.78 -6.77 -6.02
CA ALA A 50 -1.75 -5.99 -6.78
C ALA A 50 -1.68 -6.28 -8.30
N GLU A 51 -0.50 -6.67 -8.81
CA GLU A 51 -0.30 -7.10 -10.19
C GLU A 51 -1.10 -8.37 -10.53
N ASP A 52 -1.17 -9.33 -9.59
CA ASP A 52 -1.93 -10.56 -9.75
C ASP A 52 -3.43 -10.26 -9.83
N ILE A 53 -3.91 -9.35 -8.97
CA ILE A 53 -5.31 -8.89 -9.00
C ILE A 53 -5.61 -8.16 -10.31
N SER A 54 -4.69 -7.31 -10.77
CA SER A 54 -4.83 -6.61 -12.05
C SER A 54 -4.90 -7.60 -13.22
N LEU A 55 -4.05 -8.62 -13.21
CA LEU A 55 -4.07 -9.68 -14.22
C LEU A 55 -5.39 -10.45 -14.20
N ASN A 56 -5.86 -10.83 -13.01
CA ASN A 56 -7.09 -11.61 -12.83
C ASN A 56 -8.35 -10.81 -13.23
N TYR A 57 -8.41 -9.52 -12.90
CA TYR A 57 -9.59 -8.69 -13.13
C TYR A 57 -9.59 -7.98 -14.49
N TYR A 58 -8.44 -7.44 -14.92
CA TYR A 58 -8.31 -6.65 -16.16
C TYR A 58 -7.62 -7.40 -17.31
N GLY A 59 -7.08 -8.60 -17.07
CA GLY A 59 -6.36 -9.38 -18.08
C GLY A 59 -4.96 -8.86 -18.42
N SER A 60 -4.44 -7.89 -17.67
CA SER A 60 -3.06 -7.40 -17.79
C SER A 60 -2.55 -6.83 -16.47
N VAL A 61 -1.26 -7.02 -16.21
CA VAL A 61 -0.53 -6.40 -15.08
C VAL A 61 -0.34 -4.89 -15.26
N ASP A 62 -0.42 -4.37 -16.49
CA ASP A 62 -0.21 -2.94 -16.78
C ASP A 62 -1.29 -2.03 -16.14
N TYR A 63 -2.41 -2.60 -15.71
CA TYR A 63 -3.51 -1.89 -15.05
C TYR A 63 -3.42 -1.88 -13.52
N VAL A 64 -2.29 -2.30 -12.94
CA VAL A 64 -2.08 -2.33 -11.47
C VAL A 64 -2.34 -0.99 -10.79
N TRP A 65 -2.07 0.12 -11.49
CA TRP A 65 -2.35 1.47 -11.00
C TRP A 65 -3.84 1.72 -10.72
N LEU A 66 -4.77 1.06 -11.43
CA LEU A 66 -6.20 1.15 -11.14
C LEU A 66 -6.53 0.55 -9.78
N VAL A 67 -5.89 -0.58 -9.42
CA VAL A 67 -6.06 -1.25 -8.13
C VAL A 67 -5.57 -0.34 -7.00
N TYR A 68 -4.39 0.26 -7.15
CA TYR A 68 -3.86 1.18 -6.15
C TYR A 68 -4.72 2.44 -6.00
N MET A 69 -5.07 3.10 -7.11
CA MET A 69 -5.89 4.31 -7.07
C MET A 69 -7.29 4.06 -6.50
N ALA A 70 -7.88 2.89 -6.76
CA ALA A 70 -9.21 2.54 -6.25
C ALA A 70 -9.24 2.46 -4.73
N ASN A 71 -8.11 2.10 -4.12
CA ASN A 71 -7.94 1.95 -2.68
C ASN A 71 -7.21 3.14 -2.03
N ASN A 72 -6.99 4.23 -2.77
CA ASN A 72 -6.19 5.40 -2.33
C ASN A 72 -4.77 5.04 -1.85
N ILE A 73 -4.18 3.98 -2.42
CA ILE A 73 -2.82 3.55 -2.11
C ILE A 73 -1.83 4.45 -2.87
N ILE A 74 -0.93 5.06 -2.14
CA ILE A 74 0.18 5.90 -2.63
C ILE A 74 1.49 5.13 -2.57
N ASP A 75 1.72 4.36 -1.50
CA ASP A 75 2.93 3.57 -1.31
C ASP A 75 2.64 2.07 -1.49
N PRO A 76 2.95 1.49 -2.67
CA PRO A 76 2.70 0.09 -2.95
C PRO A 76 3.44 -0.90 -2.05
N TYR A 77 4.52 -0.47 -1.39
CA TYR A 77 5.36 -1.38 -0.59
C TYR A 77 4.87 -1.51 0.84
N TYR A 78 4.37 -0.43 1.43
CA TYR A 78 3.96 -0.41 2.85
C TYR A 78 2.45 -0.35 3.06
N GLU A 79 1.67 0.11 2.08
CA GLU A 79 0.21 0.18 2.18
C GLU A 79 -0.49 -1.04 1.55
N TRP A 80 0.24 -1.85 0.78
CA TRP A 80 -0.26 -3.14 0.33
C TRP A 80 -0.16 -4.19 1.46
N PRO A 81 -1.13 -5.11 1.61
CA PRO A 81 -1.02 -6.19 2.57
C PRO A 81 0.26 -7.01 2.37
N MET A 82 1.07 -7.11 3.42
CA MET A 82 2.26 -7.95 3.44
C MET A 82 1.87 -9.39 3.78
N ASP A 83 2.71 -10.34 3.38
CA ASP A 83 2.63 -11.69 3.91
C ASP A 83 3.01 -11.71 5.41
N THR A 84 2.56 -12.75 6.10
CA THR A 84 2.71 -12.90 7.55
C THR A 84 4.17 -12.86 7.98
N GLN A 85 5.08 -13.46 7.22
CA GLN A 85 6.50 -13.49 7.58
C GLN A 85 7.12 -12.10 7.44
N THR A 86 6.94 -11.45 6.30
CA THR A 86 7.44 -10.08 6.06
C THR A 86 6.86 -9.10 7.07
N PHE A 87 5.58 -9.25 7.44
CA PHE A 87 4.96 -8.42 8.46
C PHE A 87 5.58 -8.63 9.85
N ASN A 88 5.83 -9.88 10.25
CA ASN A 88 6.53 -10.19 11.49
C ASN A 88 7.94 -9.60 11.50
N ASP A 89 8.70 -9.77 10.43
CA ASP A 89 10.05 -9.22 10.30
C ASP A 89 10.04 -7.67 10.36
N TYR A 90 9.04 -7.05 9.75
CA TYR A 90 8.81 -5.60 9.84
C TYR A 90 8.51 -5.15 11.28
N LEU A 91 7.69 -5.89 12.03
CA LEU A 91 7.40 -5.59 13.44
C LEU A 91 8.66 -5.70 14.30
N VAL A 92 9.43 -6.78 14.13
CA VAL A 92 10.70 -6.97 14.83
C VAL A 92 11.62 -5.78 14.55
N ALA A 93 11.90 -5.50 13.28
CA ALA A 93 12.79 -4.41 12.88
C ALA A 93 12.32 -3.02 13.39
N LYS A 94 11.01 -2.81 13.51
CA LYS A 94 10.44 -1.54 13.97
C LYS A 94 10.49 -1.37 15.50
N TYR A 95 10.31 -2.45 16.25
CA TYR A 95 10.10 -2.37 17.70
C TYR A 95 11.24 -2.93 18.54
N THR A 96 12.29 -3.55 17.97
CA THR A 96 13.45 -4.04 18.73
C THR A 96 14.03 -2.99 19.69
N ASP A 97 14.23 -1.75 19.23
CA ASP A 97 14.80 -0.69 20.07
C ASP A 97 13.86 -0.25 21.20
N GLN A 98 12.54 -0.38 21.00
CA GLN A 98 11.53 0.04 21.97
C GLN A 98 11.21 -1.06 22.98
N SER A 99 11.15 -2.32 22.55
CA SER A 99 10.87 -3.45 23.43
C SER A 99 12.08 -3.85 24.27
N GLY A 100 13.30 -3.65 23.74
CA GLY A 100 14.52 -4.21 24.35
C GLY A 100 14.65 -5.73 24.19
N GLU A 101 13.73 -6.35 23.45
CA GLU A 101 13.66 -7.79 23.17
C GLU A 101 14.23 -8.11 21.78
N ILE A 102 14.48 -9.39 21.49
CA ILE A 102 15.12 -9.83 20.25
C ILE A 102 14.26 -10.87 19.54
N GLY A 103 14.04 -10.70 18.23
CA GLY A 103 13.35 -11.70 17.41
C GLY A 103 11.87 -11.86 17.78
N GLU A 104 11.41 -13.10 17.93
CA GLU A 104 10.00 -13.42 18.18
C GLU A 104 9.46 -12.83 19.49
N ASP A 105 10.32 -12.59 20.48
CA ASP A 105 9.94 -11.96 21.76
C ASP A 105 9.42 -10.52 21.56
N VAL A 106 9.87 -9.84 20.51
CA VAL A 106 9.33 -8.53 20.11
C VAL A 106 7.87 -8.65 19.68
N ILE A 107 7.53 -9.73 18.97
CA ILE A 107 6.15 -9.98 18.52
C ILE A 107 5.25 -10.22 19.73
N ASP A 108 5.70 -10.99 20.71
CA ASP A 108 4.94 -11.23 21.93
C ASP A 108 4.76 -9.96 22.76
N TRP A 109 5.79 -9.10 22.82
CA TRP A 109 5.69 -7.77 23.42
C TRP A 109 4.63 -6.89 22.71
N THR A 110 4.55 -6.91 21.38
CA THR A 110 3.52 -6.14 20.64
C THR A 110 2.09 -6.64 20.90
N LYS A 111 1.91 -7.90 21.30
CA LYS A 111 0.61 -8.52 21.57
C LYS A 111 0.21 -8.46 23.05
N ASN A 112 1.08 -7.96 23.92
CA ASN A 112 0.85 -7.96 25.36
C ASN A 112 -0.17 -6.88 25.76
N GLU A 113 -1.37 -7.30 26.17
CA GLU A 113 -2.45 -6.38 26.57
C GLU A 113 -2.29 -5.80 27.99
N ASN A 114 -1.30 -6.27 28.76
CA ASN A 114 -1.11 -5.87 30.16
C ASN A 114 -0.03 -4.80 30.37
N ILE A 115 0.59 -4.30 29.29
CA ILE A 115 1.64 -3.28 29.34
C ILE A 115 1.16 -2.01 28.64
N ASP A 116 1.60 -0.87 29.16
CA ASP A 116 1.32 0.43 28.53
C ASP A 116 2.44 0.87 27.58
N GLU A 117 3.61 0.22 27.64
CA GLU A 117 4.81 0.57 26.86
C GLU A 117 4.68 0.32 25.36
N ASN A 118 3.75 -0.57 24.96
CA ASN A 118 3.43 -0.86 23.56
C ASN A 118 2.29 0.01 23.01
N ILE A 119 1.72 0.91 23.82
CA ILE A 119 0.63 1.79 23.38
C ILE A 119 1.23 2.98 22.61
N LEU A 120 0.98 3.02 21.30
CA LEU A 120 1.45 4.12 20.45
C LEU A 120 0.60 5.40 20.60
N TYR A 121 -0.71 5.26 20.78
CA TYR A 121 -1.62 6.39 20.96
C TYR A 121 -2.85 6.00 21.77
N TYR A 122 -3.30 6.90 22.64
CA TYR A 122 -4.58 6.77 23.33
C TYR A 122 -5.67 7.50 22.53
N ILE A 123 -6.72 6.78 22.14
CA ILE A 123 -7.91 7.42 21.57
C ILE A 123 -8.84 7.84 22.71
N LYS A 124 -9.12 9.14 22.80
CA LYS A 124 -10.21 9.62 23.66
C LYS A 124 -11.51 9.55 22.88
N THR A 125 -12.35 8.58 23.22
CA THR A 125 -13.75 8.56 22.77
C THR A 125 -14.48 9.71 23.45
N VAL A 126 -15.02 10.63 22.64
CA VAL A 126 -15.92 11.71 23.09
C VAL A 126 -17.35 11.21 23.05
#